data_AF-A0A6P7YIQ5-F1
#
_entry.id   AF-A0A6P7YIQ5-F1
#
_cell.length_a   1.000
_cell.length_b   1.000
_cell.length_c   1.000
_cell.angle_alpha   90.00
_cell.angle_beta   90.00
_cell.angle_gamma   90.00
#
_symmetry.space_group_name_H-M   'P 1'
#
loop_
_entity.id
_entity.type
_entity.pdbx_description
1 polymer ?
#
loop_
_entity_poly.entity_id
_entity_poly.type
_entity_poly.pdbx_seq_one_letter_code
_entity_poly.pdbx_strand_id
1 'polypeptide(L)'
;MLNRVLPPDIRVLAWTLVEPTFSARFSCLHRTYRYFFPRAELNLELMNAAAQKYVGTHDFRNFCKMDVGNGVVNFQRTLLAVHVGPADEEVRATGPFQLCQFEVTGLAFLYHQVRCMVAVLFLIGQGLEDPGIIDQLLDVEKNPQKPQYSMAVEFPLVLYNCEFEGVEWNYERDVQEFNVTHLQQLWANHAVKTQILYTMLQGLDFARILKGTAGEDDEGQLISWKDLDPPILNQASAFIEGVRARTYKPLLERPRCEGLESRIQHFVHRGRLGPLQGGEQEQMSEEGKNQEPKRSHIKSSNEDSHWDSEYPTKKLCLKWTNSSESA
;
A
#
# COMPACT_ATOMS: atom_id res chain seq x y z
N MET A 1 -9.86 -23.13 16.98
CA MET A 1 -9.59 -24.25 16.03
C MET A 1 -8.88 -23.79 14.75
N LEU A 2 -9.35 -22.74 14.06
CA LEU A 2 -8.79 -22.29 12.76
C LEU A 2 -7.29 -21.96 12.78
N ASN A 3 -6.79 -21.21 13.78
CA ASN A 3 -5.36 -20.86 13.85
C ASN A 3 -4.40 -22.06 13.97
N ARG A 4 -4.90 -23.26 14.32
CA ARG A 4 -4.07 -24.48 14.41
C ARG A 4 -3.73 -25.09 13.06
N VAL A 5 -4.46 -24.73 12.00
CA VAL A 5 -4.27 -25.27 10.64
C VAL A 5 -3.77 -24.22 9.66
N LEU A 6 -3.51 -23.00 10.14
CA LEU A 6 -3.00 -21.90 9.31
C LEU A 6 -1.46 -21.85 9.37
N PRO A 7 -0.81 -21.46 8.26
CA PRO A 7 0.61 -21.12 8.25
C PRO A 7 0.98 -20.09 9.33
N PRO A 8 2.25 -20.03 9.80
CA PRO A 8 2.65 -19.15 10.90
C PRO A 8 2.32 -17.66 10.71
N ASP A 9 2.34 -17.20 9.47
CA ASP A 9 2.15 -15.84 8.99
C ASP A 9 0.68 -15.47 8.74
N ILE A 10 -0.25 -16.41 8.89
CA ILE A 10 -1.69 -16.17 8.74
C ILE A 10 -2.39 -16.44 10.08
N ARG A 11 -3.06 -15.42 10.61
CA ARG A 11 -3.82 -15.51 11.87
C ARG A 11 -5.22 -14.95 11.73
N VAL A 12 -6.19 -15.67 12.29
CA VAL A 12 -7.52 -15.15 12.61
C VAL A 12 -7.46 -14.48 13.98
N LEU A 13 -7.78 -13.19 14.02
CA LEU A 13 -7.73 -12.39 15.24
C LEU A 13 -9.07 -12.37 15.97
N ALA A 14 -10.15 -12.20 15.21
CA ALA A 14 -11.50 -12.07 15.73
C ALA A 14 -12.52 -12.59 14.72
N TRP A 15 -13.75 -12.77 15.18
CA TRP A 15 -14.88 -13.13 14.34
C TRP A 15 -16.17 -12.42 14.75
N THR A 16 -17.14 -12.35 13.84
CA THR A 16 -18.49 -11.89 14.17
C THR A 16 -19.54 -12.54 13.27
N LEU A 17 -20.80 -12.55 13.71
CA LEU A 17 -21.93 -12.94 12.88
C LEU A 17 -22.41 -11.73 12.09
N VAL A 18 -22.67 -11.93 10.81
CA VAL A 18 -23.19 -10.88 9.93
C VAL A 18 -24.41 -11.38 9.17
N GLU A 19 -25.23 -10.44 8.73
CA GLU A 19 -26.41 -10.73 7.93
C GLU A 19 -26.03 -11.46 6.62
N PRO A 20 -26.93 -12.30 6.07
CA PRO A 20 -26.67 -13.00 4.81
C PRO A 20 -26.34 -12.08 3.63
N THR A 21 -26.86 -10.85 3.65
CA THR A 21 -26.65 -9.80 2.64
C THR A 21 -25.29 -9.11 2.75
N PHE A 22 -24.60 -9.24 3.88
CA PHE A 22 -23.31 -8.58 4.12
C PHE A 22 -22.23 -9.04 3.13
N SER A 23 -21.44 -8.08 2.66
CA SER A 23 -20.28 -8.32 1.81
C SER A 23 -19.05 -7.63 2.37
N ALA A 24 -18.02 -8.39 2.75
CA ALA A 24 -16.75 -7.83 3.22
C ALA A 24 -16.10 -6.85 2.22
N ARG A 25 -16.43 -6.99 0.93
CA ARG A 25 -15.95 -6.09 -0.11
C ARG A 25 -16.78 -4.82 -0.22
N PHE A 26 -18.10 -4.97 -0.36
CA PHE A 26 -19.01 -3.87 -0.72
C PHE A 26 -19.57 -3.14 0.50
N SER A 27 -19.63 -3.80 1.66
CA SER A 27 -20.05 -3.21 2.93
C SER A 27 -18.92 -2.48 3.66
N CYS A 28 -17.68 -2.52 3.15
CA CYS A 28 -16.54 -1.81 3.73
C CYS A 28 -16.64 -0.32 3.41
N LEU A 29 -16.70 0.52 4.44
CA LEU A 29 -16.88 1.97 4.35
C LEU A 29 -15.59 2.65 3.88
N HIS A 30 -14.46 2.31 4.51
CA HIS A 30 -13.14 2.78 4.12
C HIS A 30 -12.04 1.82 4.56
N ARG A 31 -10.89 1.95 3.90
CA ARG A 31 -9.70 1.14 4.15
C ARG A 31 -8.56 2.06 4.55
N THR A 32 -7.82 1.65 5.57
CA THR A 32 -6.62 2.34 6.03
C THR A 32 -5.40 1.48 5.72
N TYR A 33 -4.45 2.04 4.97
CA TYR A 33 -3.16 1.43 4.73
C TYR A 33 -2.06 2.17 5.48
N ARG A 34 -1.06 1.42 5.95
CA ARG A 34 0.19 1.97 6.48
C ARG A 34 1.36 1.48 5.65
N TYR A 35 2.31 2.36 5.39
CA TYR A 35 3.58 2.05 4.74
C TYR A 35 4.71 2.47 5.67
N PHE A 36 5.51 1.51 6.15
CA PHE A 36 6.60 1.77 7.10
C PHE A 36 7.94 1.97 6.40
N PHE A 37 8.75 2.91 6.88
CA PHE A 37 10.06 3.21 6.29
C PHE A 37 11.00 3.86 7.33
N PRO A 38 12.33 3.76 7.19
CA PRO A 38 13.27 4.49 8.04
C PRO A 38 13.29 5.97 7.68
N ARG A 39 13.47 6.85 8.67
CA ARG A 39 13.59 8.30 8.48
C ARG A 39 14.68 8.65 7.47
N ALA A 40 15.85 8.01 7.58
CA ALA A 40 17.00 8.24 6.73
C ALA A 40 17.31 9.75 6.60
N GLU A 41 17.58 10.23 5.40
CA GLU A 41 17.74 11.63 5.02
C GLU A 41 16.42 12.35 4.63
N LEU A 42 15.26 11.73 4.89
CA LEU A 42 13.96 12.25 4.42
C LEU A 42 13.43 13.41 5.27
N ASN A 43 12.99 14.47 4.60
CA ASN A 43 12.26 15.57 5.21
C ASN A 43 10.78 15.19 5.42
N LEU A 44 10.46 14.67 6.61
CA LEU A 44 9.10 14.23 6.96
C LEU A 44 8.06 15.36 6.96
N GLU A 45 8.45 16.58 7.36
CA GLU A 45 7.53 17.73 7.38
C GLU A 45 7.10 18.09 5.96
N LEU A 46 8.07 18.13 5.04
CA LEU A 46 7.83 18.37 3.62
C LEU A 46 6.99 17.25 3.01
N MET A 47 7.32 15.99 3.32
CA MET A 47 6.53 14.83 2.89
C MET A 47 5.09 14.89 3.41
N ASN A 48 4.88 15.21 4.68
CA ASN A 48 3.54 15.29 5.27
C ASN A 48 2.73 16.43 4.63
N ALA A 49 3.34 17.61 4.45
CA ALA A 49 2.72 18.74 3.77
C ALA A 49 2.33 18.41 2.33
N ALA A 50 3.22 17.74 1.58
CA ALA A 50 2.93 17.26 0.23
C ALA A 50 1.81 16.22 0.22
N ALA A 51 1.83 15.28 1.17
CA ALA A 51 0.87 14.19 1.26
C ALA A 51 -0.57 14.67 1.51
N GLN A 52 -0.77 15.83 2.17
CA GLN A 52 -2.09 16.43 2.34
C GLN A 52 -2.77 16.77 1.01
N LYS A 53 -2.01 17.02 -0.06
CA LYS A 53 -2.56 17.31 -1.40
C LYS A 53 -3.28 16.12 -2.02
N TYR A 54 -3.03 14.90 -1.53
CA TYR A 54 -3.76 13.71 -1.97
C TYR A 54 -5.18 13.60 -1.39
N VAL A 55 -5.50 14.34 -0.32
CA VAL A 55 -6.83 14.28 0.32
C VAL A 55 -7.89 14.87 -0.62
N GLY A 56 -9.07 14.25 -0.65
CA GLY A 56 -10.17 14.60 -1.54
C GLY A 56 -10.36 13.61 -2.69
N THR A 57 -11.16 14.03 -3.68
CA THR A 57 -11.48 13.21 -4.86
C THR A 57 -10.68 13.67 -6.06
N HIS A 58 -9.80 12.80 -6.56
CA HIS A 58 -8.90 13.11 -7.68
C HIS A 58 -8.77 11.94 -8.65
N ASP A 59 -8.32 12.21 -9.87
CA ASP A 59 -7.88 11.17 -10.80
C ASP A 59 -6.43 10.74 -10.50
N PHE A 60 -6.26 9.51 -10.01
CA PHE A 60 -4.97 8.98 -9.58
C PHE A 60 -4.27 8.15 -10.66
N ARG A 61 -4.59 8.29 -11.95
CA ARG A 61 -3.96 7.51 -13.04
C ARG A 61 -2.43 7.64 -13.06
N ASN A 62 -1.91 8.82 -12.73
CA ASN A 62 -0.48 9.09 -12.65
C ASN A 62 0.17 8.53 -11.37
N PHE A 63 -0.63 8.07 -10.41
CA PHE A 63 -0.21 7.48 -9.14
C PHE A 63 -0.63 6.02 -9.01
N CYS A 64 -0.79 5.28 -10.11
CA CYS A 64 -1.13 3.86 -10.06
C CYS A 64 -0.49 3.10 -11.23
N LYS A 65 -0.66 1.78 -11.26
CA LYS A 65 -0.45 1.00 -12.49
C LYS A 65 -1.80 0.85 -13.17
N MET A 66 -1.96 1.44 -14.36
CA MET A 66 -3.23 1.36 -15.08
C MET A 66 -3.51 -0.09 -15.46
N ASP A 67 -4.63 -0.61 -14.97
CA ASP A 67 -5.05 -1.99 -15.13
C ASP A 67 -6.28 -2.10 -16.05
N VAL A 68 -6.16 -1.47 -17.22
CA VAL A 68 -7.22 -1.38 -18.23
C VAL A 68 -7.64 -2.76 -18.74
N GLY A 69 -6.70 -3.73 -18.75
CA GLY A 69 -6.97 -5.10 -19.16
C GLY A 69 -7.98 -5.83 -18.25
N ASN A 70 -8.15 -5.37 -17.01
CA ASN A 70 -9.13 -5.89 -16.04
C ASN A 70 -10.40 -5.02 -15.95
N GLY A 71 -10.66 -4.15 -16.93
CA GLY A 71 -11.87 -3.33 -16.97
C GLY A 71 -11.79 -2.01 -16.21
N VAL A 72 -10.62 -1.65 -15.65
CA VAL A 72 -10.48 -0.40 -14.90
C VAL A 72 -10.32 0.78 -15.86
N VAL A 73 -11.41 1.54 -16.02
CA VAL A 73 -11.45 2.77 -16.83
C VAL A 73 -11.66 4.04 -15.99
N ASN A 74 -12.13 3.91 -14.75
CA ASN A 74 -12.30 5.04 -13.83
C ASN A 74 -11.17 5.07 -12.78
N PHE A 75 -10.37 6.14 -12.84
CA PHE A 75 -9.22 6.39 -11.98
C PHE A 75 -9.50 7.41 -10.86
N GLN A 76 -10.73 7.91 -10.76
CA GLN A 76 -11.12 8.76 -9.64
C GLN A 76 -11.20 7.96 -8.35
N ARG A 77 -10.53 8.44 -7.30
CA ARG A 77 -10.62 7.88 -5.95
C ARG A 77 -10.76 9.00 -4.94
N THR A 78 -11.40 8.70 -3.81
CA THR A 78 -11.56 9.63 -2.69
C THR A 78 -10.72 9.15 -1.52
N LEU A 79 -9.75 9.97 -1.13
CA LEU A 79 -8.94 9.78 0.07
C LEU A 79 -9.48 10.70 1.17
N LEU A 80 -9.75 10.12 2.33
CA LEU A 80 -10.37 10.80 3.47
C LEU A 80 -9.33 11.45 4.38
N ALA A 81 -8.21 10.78 4.60
CA ALA A 81 -7.13 11.27 5.46
C ALA A 81 -5.79 10.70 5.01
N VAL A 82 -4.74 11.50 5.17
CA VAL A 82 -3.36 11.11 4.91
C VAL A 82 -2.46 11.69 5.99
N HIS A 83 -1.47 10.93 6.44
CA HIS A 83 -0.48 11.39 7.41
C HIS A 83 0.90 10.78 7.14
N VAL A 84 1.95 11.60 7.29
CA VAL A 84 3.34 11.13 7.32
C VAL A 84 3.99 11.60 8.62
N GLY A 85 4.61 10.68 9.34
CA GLY A 85 5.25 10.98 10.60
C GLY A 85 6.01 9.80 11.19
N PRO A 86 6.54 9.94 12.42
CA PRO A 86 7.05 8.82 13.20
C PRO A 86 6.01 7.70 13.32
N ALA A 87 6.44 6.43 13.26
CA ALA A 87 5.54 5.30 13.43
C ALA A 87 5.11 5.09 14.90
N ASP A 88 5.94 5.58 15.83
CA ASP A 88 5.70 5.56 17.27
C ASP A 88 6.03 6.95 17.82
N GLU A 89 5.02 7.63 18.36
CA GLU A 89 5.15 8.98 18.93
C GLU A 89 5.77 8.99 20.33
N GLU A 90 5.71 7.86 21.05
CA GLU A 90 6.26 7.73 22.41
C GLU A 90 7.78 7.55 22.37
N VAL A 91 8.30 6.96 21.29
CA VAL A 91 9.73 6.76 21.09
C VAL A 91 10.39 8.06 20.64
N ARG A 92 11.06 8.74 21.58
CA ARG A 92 11.88 9.95 21.35
C ARG A 92 13.18 9.70 20.55
N ALA A 93 13.28 8.59 19.82
CA ALA A 93 14.45 8.30 19.02
C ALA A 93 14.52 9.27 17.83
N THR A 94 15.45 10.22 17.89
CA THR A 94 15.74 11.14 16.79
C THR A 94 16.98 10.63 16.05
N GLY A 95 16.81 10.19 14.81
CA GLY A 95 17.93 9.73 14.00
C GLY A 95 17.53 9.05 12.69
N PRO A 96 18.48 8.73 11.81
CA PRO A 96 18.20 8.15 10.49
C PRO A 96 17.56 6.75 10.55
N PHE A 97 17.72 6.04 11.68
CA PHE A 97 17.12 4.73 11.92
C PHE A 97 15.74 4.79 12.60
N GLN A 98 15.21 5.98 12.90
CA GLN A 98 13.85 6.12 13.42
C GLN A 98 12.86 5.56 12.38
N LEU A 99 11.93 4.70 12.81
CA LEU A 99 10.88 4.23 11.92
C LEU A 99 9.77 5.27 11.80
N CYS A 100 9.33 5.48 10.56
CA CYS A 100 8.29 6.40 10.15
C CYS A 100 7.20 5.63 9.40
N GLN A 101 6.06 6.27 9.24
CA GLN A 101 4.94 5.72 8.50
C GLN A 101 4.30 6.77 7.59
N PHE A 102 3.78 6.30 6.46
CA PHE A 102 2.76 6.95 5.67
C PHE A 102 1.45 6.19 5.92
N GLU A 103 0.45 6.87 6.47
CA GLU A 103 -0.90 6.34 6.67
C GLU A 103 -1.86 7.01 5.68
N VAL A 104 -2.72 6.21 5.04
CA VAL A 104 -3.77 6.73 4.15
C VAL A 104 -5.07 5.99 4.39
N THR A 105 -6.15 6.75 4.56
CA THR A 105 -7.52 6.24 4.64
C THR A 105 -8.31 6.72 3.43
N GLY A 106 -9.00 5.81 2.75
CA GLY A 106 -9.80 6.13 1.58
C GLY A 106 -10.93 5.11 1.34
N LEU A 107 -11.89 5.48 0.49
CA LEU A 107 -13.04 4.61 0.17
C LEU A 107 -12.59 3.37 -0.62
N ALA A 108 -11.70 3.57 -1.59
CA ALA A 108 -11.10 2.53 -2.40
C ALA A 108 -9.75 2.99 -2.97
N PHE A 109 -8.92 2.04 -3.39
CA PHE A 109 -7.60 2.30 -3.97
C PHE A 109 -7.48 1.59 -5.33
N LEU A 110 -6.71 2.19 -6.24
CA LEU A 110 -6.31 1.59 -7.51
C LEU A 110 -5.13 0.63 -7.31
N TYR A 111 -4.87 -0.20 -8.34
CA TYR A 111 -3.75 -1.12 -8.33
C TYR A 111 -2.41 -0.36 -8.21
N HIS A 112 -1.63 -0.73 -7.19
CA HIS A 112 -0.38 -0.07 -6.76
C HIS A 112 -0.49 1.41 -6.38
N GLN A 113 -1.69 1.93 -6.08
CA GLN A 113 -1.86 3.37 -5.82
C GLN A 113 -0.97 3.87 -4.68
N VAL A 114 -1.07 3.21 -3.52
CA VAL A 114 -0.34 3.60 -2.31
C VAL A 114 1.18 3.57 -2.53
N ARG A 115 1.70 2.52 -3.17
CA ARG A 115 3.13 2.38 -3.45
C ARG A 115 3.66 3.45 -4.41
N CYS A 116 2.84 3.85 -5.38
CA CYS A 116 3.16 4.95 -6.29
C CYS A 116 3.14 6.32 -5.57
N MET A 117 2.17 6.55 -4.68
CA MET A 117 2.11 7.78 -3.88
C MET A 117 3.33 7.93 -2.98
N VAL A 118 3.71 6.86 -2.27
CA VAL A 118 4.90 6.83 -1.40
C VAL A 118 6.18 7.05 -2.20
N ALA A 119 6.30 6.47 -3.40
CA ALA A 119 7.48 6.68 -4.25
C ALA A 119 7.70 8.16 -4.61
N VAL A 120 6.63 8.89 -4.95
CA VAL A 120 6.72 10.33 -5.23
C VAL A 120 7.04 11.11 -3.96
N LEU A 121 6.48 10.72 -2.81
CA LEU A 121 6.83 11.32 -1.52
C LEU A 121 8.29 11.10 -1.14
N PHE A 122 8.91 9.97 -1.47
CA PHE A 122 10.35 9.78 -1.23
C PHE A 122 11.21 10.72 -2.09
N LEU A 123 10.81 11.00 -3.32
CA LEU A 123 11.50 12.01 -4.15
C LEU A 123 11.41 13.40 -3.52
N ILE A 124 10.24 13.76 -3.00
CA ILE A 124 10.03 15.03 -2.29
C ILE A 124 10.83 15.07 -0.98
N GLY A 125 10.79 13.99 -0.20
CA GLY A 125 11.52 13.89 1.07
C GLY A 125 13.04 13.98 0.91
N GLN A 126 13.57 13.54 -0.25
CA GLN A 126 14.99 13.69 -0.62
C GLN A 126 15.31 15.08 -1.21
N GLY A 127 14.32 15.95 -1.39
CA GLY A 127 14.49 17.26 -2.04
C GLY A 127 14.72 17.20 -3.55
N LEU A 128 14.44 16.05 -4.19
CA LEU A 128 14.59 15.85 -5.63
C LEU A 128 13.38 16.36 -6.42
N GLU A 129 12.22 16.48 -5.78
CA GLU A 129 11.01 17.06 -6.33
C GLU A 129 10.40 18.07 -5.36
N ASP A 130 9.75 19.10 -5.91
CA ASP A 130 8.97 20.06 -5.13
C ASP A 130 7.57 19.47 -4.80
N PRO A 131 6.96 19.76 -3.62
CA PRO A 131 5.60 19.33 -3.29
C PRO A 131 4.52 19.67 -4.33
N GLY A 132 4.71 20.71 -5.14
CA GLY A 132 3.85 21.08 -6.27
C GLY A 132 3.80 20.04 -7.39
N ILE A 133 4.72 19.06 -7.41
CA ILE A 133 4.65 17.95 -8.37
C ILE A 133 3.37 17.13 -8.21
N ILE A 134 2.83 17.02 -6.99
CA ILE A 134 1.61 16.26 -6.74
C ILE A 134 0.43 16.92 -7.45
N ASP A 135 0.28 18.25 -7.35
CA ASP A 135 -0.79 18.98 -8.04
C ASP A 135 -0.69 18.80 -9.56
N GLN A 136 0.54 18.87 -10.10
CA GLN A 136 0.78 18.69 -11.52
C GLN A 136 0.42 17.28 -11.99
N LEU A 137 0.69 16.25 -11.19
CA LEU A 137 0.37 14.87 -11.54
C LEU A 137 -1.12 14.52 -11.31
N LEU A 138 -1.82 15.22 -10.41
CA LEU A 138 -3.28 15.08 -10.26
C LEU A 138 -4.05 15.86 -11.35
N ASP A 139 -3.45 16.91 -11.93
CA ASP A 139 -3.99 17.64 -13.09
C ASP A 139 -3.78 16.84 -14.38
N VAL A 140 -4.70 15.90 -14.63
CA VAL A 140 -4.67 15.03 -15.82
C VAL A 140 -4.97 15.76 -17.13
N GLU A 141 -5.56 16.95 -17.09
CA GLU A 141 -5.78 17.77 -18.29
C GLU A 141 -4.45 18.33 -18.80
N LYS A 142 -3.60 18.82 -17.89
CA LYS A 142 -2.25 19.28 -18.24
C LYS A 142 -1.27 18.12 -18.41
N ASN A 143 -1.39 17.07 -17.60
CA ASN A 143 -0.48 15.93 -17.59
C ASN A 143 -1.23 14.59 -17.75
N PRO A 144 -1.76 14.29 -18.96
CA PRO A 144 -2.60 13.11 -19.19
C PRO A 144 -1.84 11.78 -19.15
N GLN A 145 -0.51 11.83 -19.20
CA GLN A 145 0.36 10.66 -19.30
C GLN A 145 1.32 10.59 -18.11
N LYS A 146 1.32 9.42 -17.46
CA LYS A 146 2.16 9.14 -16.30
C LYS A 146 3.65 9.19 -16.66
N PRO A 147 4.49 10.01 -15.99
CA PRO A 147 5.93 9.94 -16.17
C PRO A 147 6.49 8.63 -15.61
N GLN A 148 7.61 8.17 -16.18
CA GLN A 148 8.27 6.95 -15.68
C GLN A 148 8.95 7.17 -14.32
N TYR A 149 8.56 6.37 -13.33
CA TYR A 149 9.24 6.27 -12.04
C TYR A 149 9.02 4.89 -11.41
N SER A 150 10.00 4.45 -10.61
CA SER A 150 9.93 3.20 -9.86
C SER A 150 8.96 3.32 -8.68
N MET A 151 8.22 2.26 -8.39
CA MET A 151 7.33 2.21 -7.23
C MET A 151 8.11 1.91 -5.96
N ALA A 152 7.54 2.27 -4.82
CA ALA A 152 8.08 1.85 -3.54
C ALA A 152 7.92 0.33 -3.37
N VAL A 153 8.82 -0.37 -2.70
CA VAL A 153 8.78 -1.84 -2.50
C VAL A 153 7.52 -2.28 -1.74
N GLU A 154 7.12 -3.56 -1.84
CA GLU A 154 5.81 -4.02 -1.35
C GLU A 154 5.75 -4.44 0.11
N PHE A 155 6.82 -5.04 0.65
CA PHE A 155 6.80 -5.67 1.97
C PHE A 155 6.39 -4.77 3.16
N PRO A 156 6.62 -3.44 3.15
CA PRO A 156 6.25 -2.61 4.30
C PRO A 156 4.85 -1.99 4.16
N LEU A 157 4.12 -2.31 3.08
CA LEU A 157 2.73 -1.91 2.91
C LEU A 157 1.80 -2.90 3.62
N VAL A 158 0.98 -2.38 4.54
CA VAL A 158 0.04 -3.15 5.36
C VAL A 158 -1.36 -2.58 5.20
N LEU A 159 -2.34 -3.44 4.89
CA LEU A 159 -3.74 -3.12 5.09
C LEU A 159 -4.01 -3.15 6.60
N TYR A 160 -4.16 -1.97 7.20
CA TYR A 160 -4.19 -1.80 8.65
C TYR A 160 -5.60 -1.90 9.23
N ASN A 161 -6.58 -1.27 8.58
CA ASN A 161 -7.98 -1.32 9.01
C ASN A 161 -8.95 -1.37 7.83
N CYS A 162 -10.10 -2.02 8.04
CA CYS A 162 -11.27 -1.97 7.18
C CYS A 162 -12.47 -1.66 8.07
N GLU A 163 -13.10 -0.52 7.85
CA GLU A 163 -14.25 -0.10 8.65
C GLU A 163 -15.56 -0.63 8.07
N PHE A 164 -16.46 -1.07 8.96
CA PHE A 164 -17.76 -1.61 8.62
C PHE A 164 -18.81 -1.07 9.59
N GLU A 165 -19.99 -0.77 9.09
CA GLU A 165 -21.13 -0.35 9.92
C GLU A 165 -21.69 -1.53 10.72
N GLY A 166 -21.96 -1.31 12.02
CA GLY A 166 -22.65 -2.29 12.87
C GLY A 166 -21.89 -3.59 13.14
N VAL A 167 -20.57 -3.63 12.90
CA VAL A 167 -19.74 -4.81 13.13
C VAL A 167 -19.05 -4.71 14.49
N GLU A 168 -19.43 -5.59 15.40
CA GLU A 168 -18.74 -5.79 16.68
C GLU A 168 -17.93 -7.09 16.65
N TRP A 169 -16.63 -6.99 16.91
CA TRP A 169 -15.69 -8.11 16.84
C TRP A 169 -15.65 -8.91 18.14
N ASN A 170 -15.78 -10.24 18.03
CA ASN A 170 -15.60 -11.16 19.15
C ASN A 170 -14.15 -11.66 19.18
N TYR A 171 -13.47 -11.40 20.29
CA TYR A 171 -12.12 -11.86 20.59
C TYR A 171 -12.16 -12.95 21.66
N GLU A 172 -11.53 -14.08 21.38
CA GLU A 172 -11.36 -15.16 22.35
C GLU A 172 -10.03 -14.98 23.10
N ARG A 173 -10.05 -15.05 24.43
CA ARG A 173 -8.86 -14.85 25.28
C ARG A 173 -7.69 -15.72 24.85
N ASP A 174 -7.88 -17.03 24.75
CA ASP A 174 -6.81 -17.98 24.41
C ASP A 174 -6.20 -17.71 23.03
N VAL A 175 -7.04 -17.26 22.07
CA VAL A 175 -6.59 -16.87 20.73
C VAL A 175 -5.77 -15.58 20.79
N GLN A 176 -6.23 -14.61 21.56
CA GLN A 176 -5.53 -13.33 21.75
C GLN A 176 -4.19 -13.54 22.44
N GLU A 177 -4.14 -14.33 23.52
CA GLU A 177 -2.90 -14.67 24.24
C GLU A 177 -1.89 -15.37 23.33
N PHE A 178 -2.35 -16.32 22.51
CA PHE A 178 -1.53 -16.98 21.51
C PHE A 178 -0.97 -15.99 20.47
N ASN A 179 -1.83 -15.15 19.89
CA ASN A 179 -1.42 -14.17 18.87
C ASN A 179 -0.42 -13.15 19.42
N VAL A 180 -0.67 -12.62 20.62
CA VAL A 180 0.24 -11.68 21.31
C VAL A 180 1.59 -12.35 21.57
N THR A 181 1.59 -13.56 22.14
CA THR A 181 2.84 -14.31 22.41
C THR A 181 3.63 -14.53 21.11
N HIS A 182 2.95 -14.93 20.03
CA HIS A 182 3.58 -15.17 18.74
C HIS A 182 4.21 -13.89 18.15
N LEU A 183 3.48 -12.78 18.15
CA LEU A 183 3.99 -11.49 17.66
C LEU A 183 5.14 -10.96 18.51
N GLN A 184 5.10 -11.14 19.84
CA GLN A 184 6.20 -10.78 20.74
C GLN A 184 7.47 -11.58 20.44
N GLN A 185 7.35 -12.88 20.15
CA GLN A 185 8.50 -13.72 19.76
C GLN A 185 9.12 -13.28 18.43
N LEU A 186 8.28 -13.00 17.42
CA LEU A 186 8.74 -12.46 16.13
C LEU A 186 9.43 -11.12 16.33
N TRP A 187 8.80 -10.20 17.08
CA TRP A 187 9.37 -8.91 17.41
C TRP A 187 10.73 -9.07 18.09
N ALA A 188 10.85 -9.92 19.12
CA ALA A 188 12.11 -10.13 19.83
C ALA A 188 13.22 -10.61 18.89
N ASN A 189 12.90 -11.53 17.96
CA ASN A 189 13.85 -12.01 16.97
C ASN A 189 14.33 -10.88 16.04
N HIS A 190 13.40 -10.09 15.50
CA HIS A 190 13.72 -8.98 14.61
C HIS A 190 14.44 -7.83 15.33
N ALA A 191 14.07 -7.54 16.58
CA ALA A 191 14.71 -6.53 17.40
C ALA A 191 16.18 -6.89 17.68
N VAL A 192 16.46 -8.14 18.07
CA VAL A 192 17.84 -8.61 18.28
C VAL A 192 18.66 -8.54 16.99
N LYS A 193 18.11 -9.00 15.85
CA LYS A 193 18.78 -8.90 14.55
C LYS A 193 19.08 -7.45 14.16
N THR A 194 18.12 -6.56 14.38
CA THR A 194 18.28 -5.12 14.11
C THR A 194 19.37 -4.52 14.99
N GLN A 195 19.40 -4.87 16.29
CA GLN A 195 20.43 -4.40 17.20
C GLN A 195 21.82 -4.93 16.84
N ILE A 196 21.95 -6.19 16.42
CA ILE A 196 23.22 -6.75 15.94
C ILE A 196 23.75 -5.94 14.76
N LEU A 197 22.91 -5.65 13.77
CA LEU A 197 23.29 -4.84 12.61
C LEU A 197 23.66 -3.41 13.00
N TYR A 198 22.88 -2.80 13.90
CA TYR A 198 23.17 -1.46 14.40
C TYR A 198 24.53 -1.40 15.12
N THR A 199 24.84 -2.37 15.99
CA THR A 199 26.15 -2.48 16.64
C THR A 199 27.28 -2.73 15.64
N MET A 200 27.05 -3.55 14.61
CA MET A 200 28.03 -3.77 13.54
C MET A 200 28.34 -2.47 12.78
N LEU A 201 27.32 -1.66 12.46
CA LEU A 201 27.51 -0.35 11.83
C LEU A 201 28.33 0.59 12.72
N GLN A 202 28.02 0.66 14.02
CA GLN A 202 28.82 1.43 14.98
C GLN A 202 30.26 0.94 15.09
N GLY A 203 30.51 -0.35 14.86
CA GLY A 203 31.87 -0.89 14.79
C GLY A 203 32.67 -0.34 13.60
N LEU A 204 32.01 -0.01 12.49
CA LEU A 204 32.65 0.55 11.29
C LEU A 204 33.03 2.03 11.45
N ASP A 205 32.40 2.75 12.38
CA ASP A 205 32.63 4.18 12.63
C ASP A 205 34.09 4.55 12.94
N PHE A 206 34.85 3.60 13.50
CA PHE A 206 36.26 3.77 13.87
C PHE A 206 37.25 3.41 12.75
N ALA A 207 36.77 2.92 11.61
CA ALA A 207 37.62 2.64 10.46
C ALA A 207 38.30 3.94 9.99
N ARG A 208 39.61 3.89 9.77
CA ARG A 208 40.40 5.02 9.27
C ARG A 208 40.50 4.97 7.76
N ILE A 209 40.06 6.04 7.11
CA ILE A 209 40.07 6.17 5.65
C ILE A 209 40.79 7.45 5.23
N LEU A 210 41.30 7.48 4.00
CA LEU A 210 41.93 8.68 3.42
C LEU A 210 40.86 9.73 3.11
N LYS A 211 41.11 10.97 3.52
CA LYS A 211 40.27 12.12 3.21
C LYS A 211 40.61 12.64 1.81
N GLY A 212 39.94 12.08 0.78
CA GLY A 212 40.05 12.57 -0.59
C GLY A 212 40.12 11.46 -1.65
N THR A 213 39.64 11.75 -2.87
CA THR A 213 39.94 10.96 -4.06
C THR A 213 41.32 11.36 -4.56
N ALA A 214 42.23 10.40 -4.70
CA ALA A 214 43.62 10.59 -5.15
C ALA A 214 43.75 11.68 -6.23
N GLY A 215 44.09 12.89 -5.79
CA GLY A 215 44.47 14.05 -6.58
C GLY A 215 45.76 14.56 -5.95
N GLU A 216 46.77 14.68 -6.78
CA GLU A 216 48.16 14.89 -6.40
C GLU A 216 48.31 16.10 -5.45
N ASP A 217 49.05 15.90 -4.35
CA ASP A 217 49.56 16.88 -3.38
C ASP A 217 48.87 17.01 -2.00
N ASP A 218 47.89 16.17 -1.65
CA ASP A 218 47.38 16.11 -0.26
C ASP A 218 48.07 14.97 0.51
N GLU A 219 48.89 15.30 1.51
CA GLU A 219 49.39 14.31 2.48
C GLU A 219 48.19 13.64 3.15
N GLY A 220 47.83 12.45 2.66
CA GLY A 220 46.54 11.82 2.91
C GLY A 220 46.13 11.80 4.38
N GLN A 221 45.33 12.78 4.79
CA GLN A 221 44.84 12.89 6.15
C GLN A 221 43.87 11.74 6.41
N LEU A 222 44.18 10.90 7.40
CA LEU A 222 43.25 9.85 7.83
C LEU A 222 42.14 10.45 8.69
N ILE A 223 40.89 10.19 8.32
CA ILE A 223 39.70 10.50 9.14
C ILE A 223 39.02 9.21 9.61
N SER A 224 38.30 9.29 10.73
CA SER A 224 37.41 8.20 11.16
C SER A 224 36.17 8.17 10.27
N TRP A 225 35.63 6.99 10.00
CA TRP A 225 34.42 6.83 9.19
C TRP A 225 33.22 7.66 9.70
N LYS A 226 33.00 7.72 11.02
CA LYS A 226 31.95 8.56 11.64
C LYS A 226 32.12 10.07 11.41
N ASP A 227 33.34 10.51 11.12
CA ASP A 227 33.67 11.93 10.93
C ASP A 227 33.57 12.33 9.44
N LEU A 228 33.10 11.42 8.59
CA LEU A 228 32.83 11.70 7.18
C LEU A 228 31.68 12.70 7.04
N ASP A 229 31.92 13.75 6.25
CA ASP A 229 30.93 14.76 5.92
C ASP A 229 30.81 14.91 4.39
N PRO A 230 29.62 14.68 3.80
CA PRO A 230 28.39 14.23 4.48
C PRO A 230 28.46 12.76 4.91
N PRO A 231 27.71 12.36 5.96
CA PRO A 231 27.59 10.97 6.34
C PRO A 231 26.88 10.14 5.26
N ILE A 232 27.20 8.85 5.17
CA ILE A 232 26.49 7.94 4.25
C ILE A 232 25.16 7.51 4.86
N LEU A 233 24.07 8.07 4.35
CA LEU A 233 22.70 7.65 4.63
C LEU A 233 22.10 7.10 3.33
N ASN A 234 21.77 5.82 3.32
CA ASN A 234 21.26 5.13 2.13
C ASN A 234 20.12 4.15 2.44
N GLN A 235 19.55 4.23 3.64
CA GLN A 235 18.49 3.34 4.10
C GLN A 235 17.25 3.45 3.20
N ALA A 236 16.91 4.66 2.74
CA ALA A 236 15.76 4.91 1.87
C ALA A 236 15.87 4.21 0.49
N SER A 237 17.09 3.93 0.02
CA SER A 237 17.28 3.27 -1.29
C SER A 237 16.72 1.84 -1.34
N ALA A 238 16.68 1.15 -0.20
CA ALA A 238 16.11 -0.20 -0.10
C ALA A 238 14.57 -0.22 -0.28
N PHE A 239 13.94 0.95 -0.30
CA PHE A 239 12.48 1.10 -0.35
C PHE A 239 11.94 1.52 -1.73
N ILE A 240 12.79 1.60 -2.75
CA ILE A 240 12.41 1.84 -4.16
C ILE A 240 12.80 0.64 -5.02
N GLU A 241 11.91 0.22 -5.92
CA GLU A 241 12.19 -0.88 -6.85
C GLU A 241 13.20 -0.51 -7.94
N GLY A 242 13.98 -1.51 -8.37
CA GLY A 242 14.84 -1.43 -9.55
C GLY A 242 16.14 -0.67 -9.33
N VAL A 243 16.80 -0.33 -10.44
CA VAL A 243 18.13 0.30 -10.44
C VAL A 243 17.98 1.82 -10.46
N ARG A 244 18.63 2.49 -9.49
CA ARG A 244 18.65 3.95 -9.41
C ARG A 244 19.52 4.53 -10.53
N ALA A 245 19.01 5.51 -11.26
CA ALA A 245 19.80 6.26 -12.22
C ALA A 245 20.92 7.02 -11.50
N ARG A 246 22.12 7.09 -12.10
CA ARG A 246 23.27 7.83 -11.53
C ARG A 246 23.00 9.32 -11.39
N THR A 247 22.22 9.87 -12.30
CA THR A 247 21.83 11.28 -12.30
C THR A 247 20.33 11.37 -12.19
N TYR A 248 19.86 12.20 -11.27
CA TYR A 248 18.45 12.45 -11.11
C TYR A 248 17.90 13.25 -12.29
N LYS A 249 16.73 12.87 -12.80
CA LYS A 249 15.98 13.64 -13.81
C LYS A 249 14.60 13.98 -13.24
N PRO A 250 14.15 15.24 -13.27
CA PRO A 250 12.82 15.63 -12.79
C PRO A 250 11.69 14.83 -13.47
N LEU A 251 10.64 14.51 -12.73
CA LEU A 251 9.57 13.60 -13.16
C LEU A 251 8.94 14.03 -14.49
N LEU A 252 8.62 15.33 -14.64
CA LEU A 252 7.91 15.83 -15.82
C LEU A 252 8.76 15.85 -17.09
N GLU A 253 10.08 15.73 -16.97
CA GLU A 253 11.01 15.67 -18.10
C GLU A 253 11.27 14.22 -18.56
N ARG A 254 10.80 13.22 -17.80
CA ARG A 254 11.03 11.81 -18.11
C ARG A 254 10.13 11.34 -19.26
N PRO A 255 10.50 10.24 -19.94
CA PRO A 255 9.59 9.56 -20.84
C PRO A 255 8.27 9.24 -20.12
N ARG A 256 7.17 9.39 -20.83
CA ARG A 256 5.82 9.12 -20.30
C ARG A 256 5.31 7.78 -20.79
N CYS A 257 4.49 7.13 -19.98
CA CYS A 257 3.76 5.94 -20.38
C CYS A 257 2.69 6.28 -21.43
N GLU A 258 2.21 5.26 -22.14
CA GLU A 258 1.05 5.41 -23.01
C GLU A 258 -0.15 5.99 -22.25
N GLY A 259 -0.89 6.88 -22.91
CA GLY A 259 -2.09 7.51 -22.35
C GLY A 259 -3.23 6.51 -22.14
N LEU A 260 -4.17 6.88 -21.29
CA LEU A 260 -5.31 6.02 -20.93
C LEU A 260 -6.14 5.65 -22.16
N GLU A 261 -6.44 6.64 -23.01
CA GLU A 261 -7.30 6.51 -24.19
C GLU A 261 -6.69 5.52 -25.19
N SER A 262 -5.38 5.62 -25.42
CA SER A 262 -4.62 4.68 -26.26
C SER A 262 -4.67 3.26 -25.71
N ARG A 263 -4.56 3.09 -24.39
CA ARG A 263 -4.65 1.77 -23.74
C ARG A 263 -6.05 1.18 -23.83
N ILE A 264 -7.09 1.99 -23.65
CA ILE A 264 -8.48 1.53 -23.81
C ILE A 264 -8.70 1.06 -25.25
N GLN A 265 -8.31 1.86 -26.25
CA GLN A 265 -8.42 1.49 -27.66
C GLN A 265 -7.71 0.17 -27.99
N HIS A 266 -6.53 -0.06 -27.41
CA HIS A 266 -5.79 -1.31 -27.55
C HIS A 266 -6.57 -2.52 -27.03
N PHE A 267 -7.17 -2.42 -25.84
CA PHE A 267 -7.93 -3.53 -25.23
C PHE A 267 -9.32 -3.74 -25.84
N VAL A 268 -9.95 -2.67 -26.34
CA VAL A 268 -11.18 -2.75 -27.16
C VAL A 268 -10.90 -3.49 -28.46
N HIS A 269 -9.82 -3.16 -29.18
CA HIS A 269 -9.42 -3.89 -30.40
C HIS A 269 -9.15 -5.37 -30.17
N ARG A 270 -8.68 -5.75 -28.97
CA ARG A 270 -8.45 -7.13 -28.58
C ARG A 270 -9.70 -7.85 -28.03
N GLY A 271 -10.87 -7.20 -28.06
CA GLY A 271 -12.14 -7.77 -27.58
C GLY A 271 -12.19 -8.03 -26.06
N ARG A 272 -11.28 -7.43 -25.29
CA ARG A 272 -11.23 -7.57 -23.82
C ARG A 272 -12.06 -6.51 -23.08
N LEU A 273 -12.50 -5.47 -23.80
CA LEU A 273 -13.37 -4.41 -23.32
C LEU A 273 -14.49 -4.15 -24.32
N GLY A 274 -15.69 -3.82 -23.83
CA GLY A 274 -16.76 -3.28 -24.69
C GLY A 274 -16.41 -1.86 -25.17
N PRO A 275 -16.96 -1.39 -26.32
CA PRO A 275 -16.78 -0.01 -26.77
C PRO A 275 -17.29 0.97 -25.69
N LEU A 276 -16.53 2.03 -25.42
CA LEU A 276 -17.00 3.14 -24.57
C LEU A 276 -18.21 3.79 -25.26
N GLN A 277 -19.42 3.59 -24.74
CA GLN A 277 -20.57 4.38 -25.16
C GLN A 277 -20.46 5.76 -24.50
N GLY A 278 -20.29 6.80 -25.32
CA GLY A 278 -20.45 8.19 -24.89
C GLY A 278 -21.88 8.40 -24.40
N GLY A 279 -22.02 9.17 -23.31
CA GLY A 279 -23.30 9.34 -22.64
C GLY A 279 -24.37 9.98 -23.53
N GLU A 280 -25.58 9.43 -23.44
CA GLU A 280 -26.83 10.17 -23.28
C GLU A 280 -27.99 9.21 -22.95
N GLN A 281 -28.76 9.61 -21.94
CA GLN A 281 -30.17 9.31 -21.64
C GLN A 281 -30.58 7.94 -21.08
N GLU A 282 -31.08 8.02 -19.84
CA GLU A 282 -32.05 7.09 -19.26
C GLU A 282 -33.21 6.83 -20.24
N GLN A 283 -33.50 5.56 -20.49
CA GLN A 283 -34.87 5.12 -20.73
C GLN A 283 -35.05 3.70 -20.20
N MET A 284 -35.97 3.58 -19.25
CA MET A 284 -36.59 2.32 -18.85
C MET A 284 -37.18 1.62 -20.08
N SER A 285 -36.83 0.36 -20.27
CA SER A 285 -37.73 -0.61 -20.91
C SER A 285 -37.44 -2.00 -20.35
N GLU A 286 -38.42 -2.50 -19.61
CA GLU A 286 -38.62 -3.92 -19.37
C GLU A 286 -38.54 -4.68 -20.70
N GLU A 287 -37.78 -5.78 -20.73
CA GLU A 287 -38.27 -7.03 -21.31
C GLU A 287 -37.27 -8.16 -21.04
N GLY A 288 -37.80 -9.22 -20.44
CA GLY A 288 -37.02 -10.32 -19.90
C GLY A 288 -36.40 -11.23 -20.95
N LYS A 289 -35.39 -11.97 -20.49
CA LYS A 289 -35.19 -13.40 -20.80
C LYS A 289 -34.22 -14.01 -19.80
N ASN A 290 -34.82 -14.68 -18.81
CA ASN A 290 -34.17 -15.72 -18.02
C ASN A 290 -33.63 -16.81 -18.95
N GLN A 291 -32.37 -17.19 -18.77
CA GLN A 291 -31.86 -18.49 -19.19
C GLN A 291 -31.39 -19.25 -17.95
N GLU A 292 -32.23 -20.19 -17.50
CA GLU A 292 -31.89 -21.20 -16.50
C GLU A 292 -30.90 -22.23 -17.06
N PRO A 293 -29.97 -22.76 -16.25
CA PRO A 293 -29.32 -24.03 -16.51
C PRO A 293 -30.10 -25.20 -15.88
N LYS A 294 -30.19 -26.27 -16.67
CA LYS A 294 -30.92 -27.53 -16.48
C LYS A 294 -30.66 -28.21 -15.11
N ARG A 295 -31.74 -28.56 -14.40
CA ARG A 295 -31.75 -29.52 -13.28
C ARG A 295 -32.07 -30.93 -13.76
N SER A 296 -31.34 -31.93 -13.27
CA SER A 296 -31.67 -33.35 -13.33
C SER A 296 -32.40 -33.80 -12.05
N HIS A 297 -33.47 -34.58 -12.23
CA HIS A 297 -34.37 -35.13 -11.21
C HIS A 297 -33.70 -36.05 -10.17
N ILE A 298 -34.10 -35.92 -8.89
CA ILE A 298 -34.29 -37.05 -7.94
C ILE A 298 -35.53 -36.76 -7.06
N LYS A 299 -36.25 -37.84 -6.72
CA LYS A 299 -37.62 -37.97 -6.18
C LYS A 299 -37.82 -37.48 -4.73
N SER A 300 -39.09 -37.20 -4.47
CA SER A 300 -39.74 -36.82 -3.20
C SER A 300 -39.83 -37.93 -2.14
N SER A 301 -39.79 -37.53 -0.88
CA SER A 301 -40.61 -38.10 0.20
C SER A 301 -40.85 -37.03 1.28
N ASN A 302 -42.12 -36.76 1.57
CA ASN A 302 -42.60 -35.91 2.66
C ASN A 302 -42.26 -36.54 4.00
N GLU A 303 -41.88 -35.71 4.98
CA GLU A 303 -42.30 -35.85 6.38
C GLU A 303 -42.18 -34.51 7.11
N ASP A 304 -43.28 -34.11 7.75
CA ASP A 304 -43.47 -32.86 8.47
C ASP A 304 -42.59 -32.79 9.73
N SER A 305 -41.86 -31.69 9.90
CA SER A 305 -41.47 -31.24 11.25
C SER A 305 -41.16 -29.73 11.27
N HIS A 306 -41.55 -29.15 12.40
CA HIS A 306 -41.57 -27.75 12.80
C HIS A 306 -40.20 -27.07 12.61
N TRP A 307 -40.12 -26.01 11.79
CA TRP A 307 -38.89 -25.23 11.59
C TRP A 307 -38.90 -23.97 12.43
N ASP A 308 -38.09 -23.96 13.50
CA ASP A 308 -37.56 -22.72 14.07
C ASP A 308 -36.72 -22.01 12.99
N SER A 309 -37.09 -20.77 12.69
CA SER A 309 -36.49 -19.95 11.65
C SER A 309 -35.15 -19.35 12.11
N GLU A 310 -34.09 -20.17 12.19
CA GLU A 310 -32.71 -19.66 12.17
C GLU A 310 -32.25 -19.48 10.72
N TYR A 311 -32.31 -18.24 10.23
CA TYR A 311 -31.68 -17.89 8.96
C TYR A 311 -30.16 -18.12 9.04
N PRO A 312 -29.51 -18.70 8.03
CA PRO A 312 -28.09 -19.02 8.09
C PRO A 312 -27.24 -17.73 8.13
N THR A 313 -26.67 -17.43 9.29
CA THR A 313 -25.74 -16.31 9.48
C THR A 313 -24.37 -16.62 8.88
N LYS A 314 -23.70 -15.60 8.34
CA LYS A 314 -22.31 -15.73 7.85
C LYS A 314 -21.34 -15.35 8.96
N LYS A 315 -20.13 -15.94 8.94
CA LYS A 315 -19.02 -15.54 9.81
C LYS A 315 -18.03 -14.68 9.03
N LEU A 316 -17.74 -13.48 9.53
CA LEU A 316 -16.64 -12.64 9.07
C LEU A 316 -15.45 -12.82 10.02
N CYS A 317 -14.24 -12.93 9.47
CA CYS A 317 -13.02 -13.07 10.27
C CYS A 317 -12.04 -11.94 9.94
N LEU A 318 -11.47 -11.31 10.97
CA LEU A 318 -10.35 -10.38 10.83
C LEU A 318 -9.06 -11.18 10.71
N LYS A 319 -8.26 -10.91 9.67
CA LYS A 319 -6.99 -11.59 9.40
C LYS A 319 -5.84 -10.61 9.43
N TRP A 320 -4.71 -11.06 9.96
CA TRP A 320 -3.42 -10.43 9.72
C TRP A 320 -2.59 -11.32 8.81
N THR A 321 -1.99 -10.72 7.78
CA THR A 321 -1.12 -11.37 6.81
C THR A 321 0.08 -10.48 6.57
N ASN A 322 1.28 -11.04 6.63
CA ASN A 322 2.46 -10.34 6.16
C ASN A 322 2.39 -10.29 4.63
N SER A 323 2.40 -9.09 4.04
CA SER A 323 1.91 -8.83 2.66
C SER A 323 2.81 -9.32 1.52
N SER A 324 3.79 -10.19 1.78
CA SER A 324 4.73 -10.65 0.76
C SER A 324 4.15 -11.70 -0.22
N GLU A 325 2.96 -12.25 0.02
CA GLU A 325 2.42 -13.36 -0.82
C GLU A 325 0.95 -13.20 -1.21
N SER A 326 0.41 -11.98 -1.28
CA SER A 326 -0.97 -11.77 -1.76
C SER A 326 -1.09 -10.53 -2.64
N ALA A 327 -0.59 -10.61 -3.87
CA ALA A 327 -0.88 -9.66 -4.94
C ALA A 327 -1.06 -10.40 -6.27
#